data_AF-A0A9W7Y9U5-F1
#
_entry.id   AF-A0A9W7Y9U5-F1
#
_cell.length_a   1.000
_cell.length_b   1.000
_cell.length_c   1.000
_cell.angle_alpha   90.00
_cell.angle_beta   90.00
_cell.angle_gamma   90.00
#
_symmetry.space_group_name_H-M   'P 1'
#
loop_
_entity.id
_entity.type
_entity.pdbx_description
1 polymer ?
#
loop_
_entity_poly.entity_id
_entity_poly.type
_entity_poly.pdbx_seq_one_letter_code
_entity_poly.pdbx_strand_id
1 'polypeptide(L)'
;MSNDAADQNIQMWKMKKLIKSLAAARGNGTSMISLILPPKSQLAQATTLLANEYGTASNIKSRVNRLSVLAAITSTQQRLKLYTRMPANGLVLFCGTVLTDEGKEKKVNIDFEPFKPINT
;
A
#
# COMPACT_ATOMS: atom_id res chain seq x y z
N MET A 1 9.25 -9.72 -32.51
CA MET A 1 9.45 -8.53 -31.64
C MET A 1 8.18 -7.67 -31.60
N SER A 2 7.03 -8.24 -31.21
CA SER A 2 5.72 -7.56 -31.25
C SER A 2 4.80 -7.88 -30.05
N ASN A 3 5.26 -8.67 -29.07
CA ASN A 3 4.47 -9.00 -27.87
C ASN A 3 4.60 -7.96 -26.74
N ASP A 4 5.71 -7.22 -26.67
CA ASP A 4 5.97 -6.30 -25.55
C ASP A 4 4.99 -5.13 -25.49
N ALA A 5 4.52 -4.61 -26.63
CA ALA A 5 3.57 -3.50 -26.64
C ALA A 5 2.17 -3.94 -26.17
N ALA A 6 1.75 -5.17 -26.51
CA ALA A 6 0.51 -5.74 -26.04
C ALA A 6 0.57 -6.02 -24.52
N ASP A 7 1.68 -6.60 -24.06
CA ASP A 7 1.91 -6.87 -22.64
C ASP A 7 1.98 -5.58 -21.80
N GLN A 8 2.62 -4.53 -22.32
CA GLN A 8 2.64 -3.20 -21.68
C GLN A 8 1.25 -2.57 -21.57
N ASN A 9 0.44 -2.67 -22.63
CA ASN A 9 -0.94 -2.17 -22.60
C ASN A 9 -1.81 -2.95 -21.60
N ILE A 10 -1.62 -4.27 -21.49
CA ILE A 10 -2.31 -5.10 -20.50
C ILE A 10 -1.91 -4.71 -19.07
N GLN A 11 -0.62 -4.48 -18.80
CA GLN A 11 -0.14 -4.04 -17.49
C GLN A 11 -0.65 -2.64 -17.13
N MET A 12 -0.66 -1.70 -18.08
CA MET A 12 -1.22 -0.37 -17.87
C MET A 12 -2.72 -0.42 -17.57
N TRP A 13 -3.46 -1.28 -18.27
CA TRP A 13 -4.88 -1.49 -18.00
C TRP A 13 -5.12 -2.10 -16.61
N LYS A 14 -4.33 -3.10 -16.21
CA LYS A 14 -4.38 -3.68 -14.86
C LYS A 14 -4.14 -2.63 -13.78
N MET A 15 -3.14 -1.77 -13.97
CA MET A 15 -2.82 -0.70 -13.00
C MET A 15 -3.93 0.36 -12.93
N LYS A 16 -4.46 0.81 -14.07
CA LYS A 16 -5.61 1.73 -14.11
C LYS A 16 -6.84 1.13 -13.43
N LYS A 17 -7.10 -0.16 -13.65
CA LYS A 17 -8.22 -0.88 -13.02
C LYS A 17 -8.01 -1.01 -11.51
N LEU A 18 -6.78 -1.30 -11.07
CA LEU A 18 -6.40 -1.33 -9.66
C LEU A 18 -6.65 0.02 -8.97
N ILE A 19 -6.16 1.12 -9.56
CA ILE A 19 -6.37 2.48 -9.04
C ILE A 19 -7.87 2.77 -8.95
N LYS A 20 -8.67 2.43 -9.96
CA LYS A 20 -10.12 2.63 -9.95
C LYS A 20 -10.80 1.81 -8.84
N SER A 21 -10.36 0.57 -8.62
CA SER A 21 -10.90 -0.27 -7.54
C SER A 21 -10.51 0.23 -6.15
N LEU A 22 -9.28 0.71 -5.97
CA LEU A 22 -8.79 1.28 -4.73
C LEU A 22 -9.44 2.63 -4.41
N ALA A 23 -9.72 3.46 -5.42
CA ALA A 23 -10.45 4.72 -5.26
C ALA A 23 -11.93 4.50 -4.91
N ALA A 24 -12.54 3.41 -5.41
CA ALA A 24 -13.90 3.03 -5.07
C ALA A 24 -14.00 2.39 -3.67
N ALA A 25 -12.91 1.77 -3.18
CA ALA A 25 -12.87 1.16 -1.87
C ALA A 25 -12.95 2.23 -0.77
N ARG A 26 -14.06 2.25 -0.04
CA ARG A 26 -14.20 3.09 1.17
C ARG A 26 -13.99 2.24 2.42
N GLY A 27 -13.04 2.66 3.25
CA GLY A 27 -12.86 2.14 4.60
C GLY A 27 -13.72 2.91 5.61
N ASN A 28 -13.94 2.31 6.78
CA ASN A 28 -14.60 2.99 7.90
C ASN A 28 -13.58 3.84 8.67
N GLY A 29 -13.27 5.04 8.15
CA GLY A 29 -12.27 5.96 8.71
C GLY A 29 -10.84 5.75 8.18
N THR A 30 -9.82 5.99 9.01
CA THR A 30 -8.38 5.88 8.68
C THR A 30 -7.88 4.43 8.70
N SER A 31 -8.49 3.59 7.87
CA SER A 31 -8.17 2.15 7.81
C SER A 31 -7.30 1.75 6.61
N MET A 32 -6.90 2.71 5.77
CA MET A 32 -6.15 2.49 4.54
C MET A 32 -4.84 3.29 4.57
N ILE A 33 -3.73 2.60 4.32
CA ILE A 33 -2.39 3.16 4.20
C ILE A 33 -1.92 2.94 2.76
N SER A 34 -1.54 4.03 2.11
CA SER A 34 -0.84 4.03 0.82
C SER A 34 0.61 4.43 1.06
N LEU A 35 1.54 3.50 0.90
CA LEU A 35 2.97 3.75 0.98
C LEU A 35 3.56 3.70 -0.43
N ILE A 36 4.16 4.81 -0.85
CA ILE A 36 4.81 4.95 -2.16
C ILE A 36 6.29 5.20 -1.91
N LEU A 37 7.13 4.30 -2.41
CA LEU A 37 8.58 4.35 -2.22
C LEU A 37 9.28 4.54 -3.57
N PRO A 38 10.06 5.61 -3.74
CA PRO A 38 10.83 5.82 -4.95
C PRO A 38 12.02 4.84 -5.04
N PRO A 39 12.50 4.54 -6.25
CA PRO A 39 13.53 3.52 -6.51
C PRO A 39 14.92 3.79 -5.90
N LYS A 40 15.14 4.99 -5.34
CA LYS A 40 16.40 5.39 -4.68
C LYS A 40 16.28 5.45 -3.15
N SER A 41 15.09 5.24 -2.60
CA SER A 41 14.89 5.23 -1.15
C SER A 41 15.44 3.94 -0.54
N GLN A 42 15.85 4.01 0.72
CA GLN A 42 16.26 2.81 1.46
C GLN A 42 15.05 2.25 2.23
N LEU A 43 14.87 0.93 2.19
CA LEU A 43 13.82 0.24 2.96
C LEU A 43 13.91 0.52 4.47
N ALA A 44 15.13 0.75 4.96
CA ALA A 44 15.38 1.13 6.36
C ALA A 44 14.66 2.44 6.73
N GLN A 45 14.73 3.47 5.88
CA GLN A 45 14.05 4.75 6.11
C GLN A 45 12.54 4.59 6.17
N ALA A 46 11.96 3.80 5.26
CA ALA A 46 10.54 3.48 5.26
C ALA A 46 10.13 2.71 6.53
N THR A 47 10.98 1.81 7.02
CA THR A 47 10.73 1.05 8.25
C THR A 47 10.75 1.97 9.47
N THR A 48 11.73 2.89 9.56
CA THR A 48 11.81 3.89 10.64
C THR A 48 10.61 4.83 10.62
N LEU A 49 10.19 5.29 9.44
CA LEU A 49 8.98 6.12 9.29
C LEU A 49 7.74 5.39 9.83
N LEU A 50 7.53 4.13 9.41
CA LEU A 50 6.40 3.34 9.90
C LEU A 50 6.46 3.07 11.41
N ALA A 51 7.66 2.92 11.99
CA ALA A 51 7.82 2.75 13.44
C ALA A 51 7.45 4.04 14.20
N ASN A 52 7.82 5.20 13.68
CA ASN A 52 7.43 6.49 14.26
C ASN A 52 5.91 6.70 14.16
N GLU A 53 5.32 6.40 13.00
CA GLU A 53 3.86 6.45 12.81
C GLU A 53 3.12 5.47 13.72
N TYR A 54 3.69 4.30 14.00
CA TYR A 54 3.12 3.36 14.96
C TYR A 54 3.06 3.96 16.37
N GLY A 55 4.12 4.64 16.80
CA GLY A 55 4.16 5.36 18.07
C GLY A 55 3.12 6.48 18.14
N THR A 56 3.02 7.29 17.08
CA THR A 56 2.04 8.38 17.01
C THR A 56 0.60 7.85 17.00
N ALA A 57 0.34 6.78 16.26
CA ALA A 57 -0.97 6.13 16.19
C ALA A 57 -1.44 5.56 17.54
N SER A 58 -0.51 5.21 18.44
CA SER A 58 -0.86 4.73 19.78
C SER A 58 -1.58 5.79 20.64
N ASN A 59 -1.37 7.08 20.34
CA ASN A 59 -2.01 8.20 21.04
C ASN A 59 -3.43 8.52 20.55
N ILE A 60 -3.95 7.79 19.55
CA ILE A 60 -5.32 7.98 19.06
C ILE A 60 -6.32 7.65 20.19
N LYS A 61 -7.23 8.59 20.46
CA LYS A 61 -8.24 8.48 21.55
C LYS A 61 -9.29 7.40 21.28
N SER A 62 -9.77 7.29 20.03
CA SER A 62 -10.74 6.26 19.66
C SER A 62 -10.08 4.88 19.66
N ARG A 63 -10.55 3.98 20.53
CA ARG A 63 -10.03 2.61 20.64
C ARG A 63 -10.14 1.85 19.32
N VAL A 64 -11.27 1.98 18.63
CA VAL A 64 -11.53 1.27 17.37
C VAL A 64 -10.56 1.76 16.29
N ASN A 65 -10.46 3.07 16.08
CA ASN A 65 -9.57 3.64 15.06
C ASN A 65 -8.10 3.35 15.38
N ARG A 66 -7.71 3.39 16.66
CA ARG A 66 -6.36 3.05 17.10
C ARG A 66 -6.01 1.61 16.71
N LEU A 67 -6.87 0.65 17.01
CA LEU A 67 -6.64 -0.76 16.65
C LEU A 67 -6.56 -0.95 15.14
N SER A 68 -7.42 -0.29 14.36
CA SER A 68 -7.41 -0.36 12.90
C SER A 68 -6.11 0.20 12.30
N VAL A 69 -5.64 1.36 12.78
CA VAL A 69 -4.40 2.00 12.29
C VAL A 69 -3.17 1.16 12.67
N LEU A 70 -3.07 0.72 13.93
CA LEU A 70 -1.95 -0.12 14.38
C LEU A 70 -1.89 -1.43 13.58
N ALA A 71 -3.03 -2.08 13.36
CA ALA A 71 -3.10 -3.30 12.57
C ALA A 71 -2.65 -3.08 11.11
N ALA A 72 -3.06 -1.96 10.49
CA ALA A 72 -2.64 -1.60 9.14
C ALA A 72 -1.13 -1.34 9.05
N ILE A 73 -0.55 -0.60 10.00
CA ILE A 73 0.90 -0.32 10.04
C ILE A 73 1.70 -1.63 10.22
N THR A 74 1.31 -2.48 11.16
CA THR A 74 1.95 -3.80 11.35
C THR A 74 1.87 -4.65 10.07
N SER A 75 0.73 -4.61 9.39
CA SER A 75 0.54 -5.25 8.08
C SER A 75 1.53 -4.73 7.03
N THR A 76 1.71 -3.42 6.93
CA THR A 76 2.64 -2.80 5.98
C THR A 76 4.08 -3.15 6.29
N GLN A 77 4.48 -3.10 7.57
CA GLN A 77 5.81 -3.49 8.02
C GLN A 77 6.14 -4.94 7.68
N GLN A 78 5.18 -5.86 7.87
CA GLN A 78 5.35 -7.27 7.50
C GLN A 78 5.57 -7.47 6.00
N ARG A 79 4.85 -6.72 5.15
CA ARG A 79 5.05 -6.78 3.69
C ARG A 79 6.38 -6.17 3.28
N LEU A 80 6.76 -5.06 3.89
CA LEU A 80 8.02 -4.40 3.60
C LEU A 80 9.22 -5.32 3.89
N LYS A 81 9.14 -6.16 4.94
CA LYS A 81 10.17 -7.16 5.28
C LYS A 81 10.37 -8.26 4.23
N LEU A 82 9.37 -8.53 3.38
CA LEU A 82 9.51 -9.52 2.30
C LEU A 82 10.45 -9.03 1.19
N TYR A 83 10.67 -7.72 1.11
CA TYR A 83 11.58 -7.12 0.15
C TYR A 83 12.96 -6.91 0.79
N THR A 84 13.98 -7.57 0.26
CA THR A 84 15.37 -7.37 0.69
C THR A 84 16.01 -6.14 0.03
N ARG A 85 15.52 -5.77 -1.17
CA ARG A 85 16.00 -4.64 -1.98
C ARG A 85 14.84 -3.87 -2.57
N MET A 86 15.04 -2.57 -2.77
CA MET A 86 14.07 -1.76 -3.52
C MET A 86 14.04 -2.18 -5.00
N PRO A 87 12.85 -2.31 -5.61
CA PRO A 87 12.71 -2.53 -7.04
C PRO A 87 13.19 -1.33 -7.85
N ALA A 88 13.56 -1.55 -9.11
CA ALA A 88 14.18 -0.53 -9.96
C ALA A 88 13.23 0.62 -10.33
N ASN A 89 11.91 0.37 -10.32
CA ASN A 89 10.90 1.38 -10.59
C ASN A 89 10.20 1.92 -9.32
N GLY A 90 10.63 1.46 -8.15
CA GLY A 90 10.02 1.80 -6.85
C GLY A 90 9.03 0.73 -6.39
N LEU A 91 8.38 0.98 -5.25
CA LEU A 91 7.43 0.04 -4.65
C LEU A 91 6.19 0.80 -4.19
N VAL A 92 5.03 0.28 -4.54
CA VAL A 92 3.75 0.78 -4.04
C VAL A 92 3.10 -0.28 -3.18
N LEU A 93 2.76 0.07 -1.95
CA LEU A 93 2.01 -0.79 -1.04
C LEU A 93 0.70 -0.10 -0.65
N PHE A 94 -0.38 -0.84 -0.80
CA PHE A 94 -1.70 -0.52 -0.27
C PHE A 94 -2.05 -1.55 0.79
N CYS A 95 -2.21 -1.11 2.03
CA CYS A 95 -2.58 -1.97 3.14
C CYS A 95 -3.72 -1.34 3.92
N GLY A 96 -4.75 -2.13 4.22
CA GLY A 96 -5.85 -1.65 5.03
C GLY A 96 -7.02 -2.61 5.12
N THR A 97 -8.09 -2.13 5.73
CA THR A 97 -9.39 -2.81 5.73
C THR A 97 -10.40 -1.99 4.96
N VAL A 98 -11.13 -2.66 4.09
CA VAL A 98 -12.23 -2.08 3.30
C VAL A 98 -13.53 -2.75 3.72
N LEU A 99 -14.61 -1.98 3.79
CA LEU A 99 -15.93 -2.53 4.04
C LEU A 99 -16.51 -2.93 2.68
N THR A 100 -16.94 -4.17 2.54
CA THR A 100 -17.72 -4.58 1.36
C THR A 100 -19.17 -4.16 1.52
N ASP A 101 -19.92 -4.11 0.42
CA ASP A 101 -21.36 -3.77 0.44
C ASP A 101 -22.20 -4.76 1.29
N GLU A 102 -21.65 -5.94 1.60
CA GLU A 102 -22.21 -6.92 2.54
C GLU A 102 -21.96 -6.58 4.02
N GLY A 103 -21.35 -5.43 4.32
CA GLY A 103 -20.99 -5.02 5.68
C GLY A 103 -19.85 -5.83 6.30
N LYS A 104 -19.14 -6.65 5.52
CA LYS A 104 -17.99 -7.43 5.98
C LYS A 104 -16.69 -6.64 5.83
N GLU A 105 -15.84 -6.72 6.84
CA GLU A 105 -14.49 -6.17 6.78
C GLU A 105 -13.57 -7.10 5.98
N LYS A 106 -12.98 -6.59 4.90
CA LYS A 106 -11.98 -7.30 4.11
C LYS A 106 -10.62 -6.63 4.26
N LYS A 107 -9.61 -7.41 4.64
CA LYS A 107 -8.21 -6.97 4.61
C LYS A 107 -7.74 -6.91 3.15
N VAL A 108 -7.26 -5.74 2.74
CA VAL A 108 -6.67 -5.49 1.42
C VAL A 108 -5.19 -5.25 1.63
N ASN A 109 -4.39 -6.06 0.97
CA ASN A 109 -2.94 -5.94 0.96
C ASN A 109 -2.50 -6.17 -0.48
N ILE A 110 -2.05 -5.09 -1.11
CA ILE A 110 -1.64 -5.09 -2.51
C ILE A 110 -0.29 -4.41 -2.56
N ASP A 111 0.70 -5.14 -3.04
CA ASP A 111 2.05 -4.67 -3.34
C ASP A 111 2.31 -4.85 -4.83
N PHE A 112 2.87 -3.83 -5.47
CA PHE A 112 3.30 -3.93 -6.87
C PHE A 112 4.43 -2.94 -7.18
N GLU A 113 5.22 -3.30 -8.19
CA GLU A 113 6.19 -2.42 -8.82
C GLU A 113 5.50 -1.64 -9.96
N PRO A 114 5.55 -0.30 -9.95
CA PRO A 114 4.95 0.50 -11.02
C PRO A 114 5.79 0.40 -12.30
N PHE A 115 5.15 0.47 -13.47
CA PHE A 115 5.84 0.41 -14.77
C PHE A 115 6.72 1.64 -15.06
N LYS A 116 6.38 2.79 -14.48
CA LYS A 116 7.19 4.00 -14.56
C LYS A 116 7.83 4.28 -13.21
N PRO A 117 9.12 4.67 -13.16
CA PRO A 117 9.76 5.07 -11.92
C PRO A 117 8.98 6.24 -11.31
N ILE A 118 8.65 6.11 -10.03
CA ILE A 118 7.99 7.18 -9.30
C ILE A 118 9.06 8.20 -8.90
N ASN A 119 9.00 9.38 -9.51
CA ASN A 119 9.66 10.57 -8.99
C ASN A 119 8.64 11.28 -8.09
N THR A 120 8.82 11.13 -6.78
CA THR A 120 8.23 12.03 -5.77
C THR A 120 9.20 13.18 -5.55
#